data_AF-A0A4Y3QNF1-F1
#
_entry.id   AF-A0A4Y3QNF1-F1
#
_cell.length_a   1.000
_cell.length_b   1.000
_cell.length_c   1.000
_cell.angle_alpha   90.00
_cell.angle_beta   90.00
_cell.angle_gamma   90.00
#
_symmetry.space_group_name_H-M   'P 1'
#
loop_
_entity.id
_entity.type
_entity.pdbx_description
1 polymer ?
#
loop_
_entity_poly.entity_id
_entity_poly.type
_entity_poly.pdbx_seq_one_letter_code
_entity_poly.pdbx_strand_id
1 'polypeptide(L)'
;MKRSLALRLALVVTAGVLLTGCAPAASDTPVAPAAQAPSPSASADDQAFAPTVVSPEDLDGKDATVKIGTSLVLAVPDGTEAEWTGSTTDVAIADFSPGGPSEGSVFRPGFLPHAVGKTAATLTGPDGKTIRFTLSVVAP
;
A
#
# COMPACT_ATOMS: atom_id res chain seq x y z
N MET A 1 -3.55 39.40 26.47
CA MET A 1 -4.90 39.41 27.07
C MET A 1 -5.31 37.97 27.31
N LYS A 2 -5.43 37.57 28.58
CA LYS A 2 -5.85 36.22 29.00
C LYS A 2 -7.38 36.14 28.97
N ARG A 3 -7.94 35.11 28.32
CA ARG A 3 -9.34 34.72 28.53
C ARG A 3 -9.38 33.25 28.89
N SER A 4 -9.32 33.00 30.19
CA SER A 4 -9.87 31.80 30.81
C SER A 4 -11.38 31.85 30.71
N LEU A 5 -12.03 30.73 30.38
CA LEU A 5 -13.31 30.40 31.00
C LEU A 5 -13.51 28.87 30.96
N ALA A 6 -13.61 28.30 32.15
CA ALA A 6 -14.01 26.94 32.39
C ALA A 6 -15.51 26.77 32.13
N LEU A 7 -15.94 25.60 31.67
CA LEU A 7 -17.24 25.08 32.06
C LEU A 7 -17.23 23.56 32.09
N ARG A 8 -17.52 23.02 33.28
CA ARG A 8 -17.80 21.60 33.53
C ARG A 8 -19.23 21.31 33.08
N LEU A 9 -19.48 20.16 32.49
CA LEU A 9 -20.76 19.48 32.67
C LEU A 9 -20.57 17.96 32.60
N ALA A 10 -21.13 17.29 33.59
CA ALA A 10 -21.11 15.86 33.80
C ALA A 10 -22.37 15.19 33.22
N LEU A 11 -22.33 13.86 33.23
CA LEU A 11 -23.44 12.92 33.51
C LEU A 11 -24.02 12.11 32.34
N VAL A 12 -24.40 10.88 32.72
CA VAL A 12 -25.31 9.88 32.11
C VAL A 12 -24.71 9.15 30.89
N VAL A 13 -24.79 7.82 30.70
CA VAL A 13 -25.88 6.88 30.98
C VAL A 13 -25.35 5.46 31.18
N THR A 14 -25.79 4.79 32.24
CA THR A 14 -25.70 3.34 32.46
C THR A 14 -26.66 2.58 31.53
N ALA A 15 -26.14 1.71 30.68
CA ALA A 15 -26.94 0.78 29.88
C ALA A 15 -26.79 -0.64 30.44
N GLY A 16 -27.84 -1.12 31.12
CA GLY A 16 -28.00 -2.53 31.45
C GLY A 16 -28.58 -3.27 30.24
N VAL A 17 -27.89 -4.31 29.77
CA VAL A 17 -28.37 -5.19 28.71
C VAL A 17 -28.88 -6.48 29.34
N LEU A 18 -30.19 -6.73 29.19
CA LEU A 18 -30.87 -7.94 29.61
C LEU A 18 -30.54 -9.07 28.64
N LEU A 19 -30.05 -10.20 29.17
CA LEU A 19 -29.83 -11.45 28.44
C LEU A 19 -31.16 -12.21 28.31
N THR A 20 -31.83 -12.09 27.18
CA THR A 20 -32.94 -12.98 26.81
C THR A 20 -32.37 -14.16 26.00
N GLY A 21 -32.24 -15.32 26.66
CA GLY A 21 -31.90 -16.58 26.01
C GLY A 21 -33.11 -17.14 25.25
N CYS A 22 -33.02 -17.18 23.92
CA CYS A 22 -33.93 -17.97 23.09
C CYS A 22 -33.36 -19.39 22.94
N ALA A 23 -34.06 -20.37 23.51
CA ALA A 23 -33.87 -21.78 23.19
C ALA A 23 -34.60 -22.11 21.88
N PRO A 24 -33.95 -22.69 20.86
CA PRO A 24 -34.67 -23.25 19.73
C PRO A 24 -35.19 -24.64 20.09
N ALA A 25 -36.51 -24.81 19.99
CA ALA A 25 -37.20 -26.08 20.01
C ALA A 25 -36.77 -26.94 18.80
N ALA A 26 -36.38 -28.18 19.08
CA ALA A 26 -36.04 -29.18 18.08
C ALA A 26 -37.26 -29.49 17.21
N SER A 27 -37.19 -29.15 15.93
CA SER A 27 -38.15 -29.57 14.91
C SER A 27 -37.49 -30.64 14.03
N ASP A 28 -37.96 -31.87 14.20
CA ASP A 28 -37.53 -33.07 13.49
C ASP A 28 -37.92 -32.92 12.01
N THR A 29 -36.95 -32.55 11.17
CA THR A 29 -37.14 -32.29 9.74
C THR A 29 -36.29 -33.29 8.96
N PRO A 30 -36.83 -33.97 7.93
CA PRO A 30 -36.10 -35.02 7.21
C PRO A 30 -34.81 -34.48 6.60
N VAL A 31 -33.69 -35.16 6.87
CA VAL A 31 -32.36 -34.83 6.32
C VAL A 31 -32.39 -35.03 4.80
N ALA A 32 -32.44 -33.92 4.07
CA ALA A 32 -32.08 -33.90 2.66
C ALA A 32 -30.58 -34.23 2.50
N PRO A 33 -30.16 -34.95 1.45
CA PRO A 33 -28.74 -35.25 1.22
C PRO A 33 -27.94 -33.94 1.21
N ALA A 34 -26.89 -33.87 2.03
CA ALA A 34 -26.00 -32.73 2.06
C ALA A 34 -25.44 -32.52 0.65
N ALA A 35 -25.80 -31.40 0.02
CA ALA A 35 -25.14 -30.95 -1.19
C ALA A 35 -23.65 -30.85 -0.87
N GLN A 36 -22.83 -31.60 -1.61
CA GLN A 36 -21.38 -31.54 -1.49
C GLN A 36 -20.97 -30.07 -1.67
N ALA A 37 -20.38 -29.48 -0.64
CA ALA A 37 -19.80 -28.16 -0.73
C ALA A 37 -18.76 -28.19 -1.87
N PRO A 38 -18.76 -27.21 -2.79
CA PRO A 38 -17.72 -27.12 -3.79
C PRO A 38 -16.38 -27.07 -3.05
N SER A 39 -15.49 -28.01 -3.37
CA SER A 39 -14.13 -27.97 -2.86
C SER A 39 -13.51 -26.63 -3.29
N PRO A 40 -12.83 -25.89 -2.39
CA PRO A 40 -12.14 -24.67 -2.79
C PRO A 40 -11.16 -25.05 -3.90
N SER A 41 -11.46 -24.61 -5.11
CA SER A 41 -10.51 -24.68 -6.21
C SER A 41 -9.40 -23.71 -5.82
N ALA A 42 -8.20 -24.21 -5.55
CA ALA A 42 -7.03 -23.36 -5.49
C ALA A 42 -6.90 -22.71 -6.87
N SER A 43 -7.37 -21.47 -7.00
CA SER A 43 -7.09 -20.67 -8.19
C SER A 43 -5.58 -20.62 -8.37
N ALA A 44 -5.13 -20.86 -9.59
CA ALA A 44 -3.73 -20.83 -9.97
C ALA A 44 -3.06 -19.57 -9.37
N ASP A 45 -2.11 -19.83 -8.50
CA ASP A 45 -1.10 -18.96 -7.93
C ASP A 45 -1.16 -17.47 -8.34
N ASP A 46 -1.94 -16.65 -7.61
CA ASP A 46 -1.71 -15.20 -7.49
C ASP A 46 -0.42 -14.99 -6.65
N GLN A 47 0.72 -15.46 -7.17
CA GLN A 47 2.02 -15.23 -6.54
C GLN A 47 2.34 -13.73 -6.62
N ALA A 48 2.08 -13.02 -5.52
CA ALA A 48 2.54 -11.65 -5.35
C ALA A 48 4.08 -11.64 -5.42
N PHE A 49 4.62 -10.98 -6.45
CA PHE A 49 6.05 -10.77 -6.59
C PHE A 49 6.52 -9.70 -5.60
N ALA A 50 7.67 -9.94 -4.98
CA ALA A 50 8.29 -8.94 -4.11
C ALA A 50 8.66 -7.67 -4.90
N PRO A 51 8.59 -6.49 -4.29
CA PRO A 51 9.08 -5.26 -4.90
C PRO A 51 10.60 -5.32 -5.09
N THR A 52 11.09 -4.61 -6.11
CA THR A 52 12.53 -4.35 -6.25
C THR A 52 12.89 -3.18 -5.37
N VAL A 53 13.79 -3.37 -4.40
CA VAL A 53 14.23 -2.31 -3.48
C VAL A 53 15.62 -1.84 -3.87
N VAL A 54 15.82 -0.53 -4.01
CA VAL A 54 17.10 0.08 -4.38
C VAL A 54 17.36 1.36 -3.59
N SER A 55 18.63 1.66 -3.32
CA SER A 55 19.01 2.94 -2.73
C SER A 55 19.15 4.01 -3.82
N PRO A 56 18.85 5.29 -3.55
CA PRO A 56 18.99 6.37 -4.53
C PRO A 56 20.40 6.49 -5.15
N GLU A 57 21.46 6.29 -4.35
CA GLU A 57 22.86 6.34 -4.80
C GLU A 57 23.21 5.25 -5.82
N ASP A 58 22.47 4.14 -5.82
CA ASP A 58 22.70 3.05 -6.76
C ASP A 58 22.12 3.34 -8.15
N LEU A 59 21.28 4.36 -8.28
CA LEU A 59 20.62 4.73 -9.53
C LEU A 59 21.44 5.69 -10.41
N ASP A 60 22.32 6.49 -9.82
CA ASP A 60 22.97 7.62 -10.51
C ASP A 60 23.77 7.19 -11.75
N GLY A 61 23.25 7.53 -12.93
CA GLY A 61 23.81 7.17 -14.23
C GLY A 61 23.65 5.69 -14.62
N LYS A 62 22.79 4.92 -13.93
CA LYS A 62 22.63 3.47 -14.16
C LYS A 62 21.25 3.10 -14.73
N ASP A 63 21.13 1.84 -15.11
CA ASP A 63 19.85 1.21 -15.46
C ASP A 63 19.27 0.49 -14.22
N ALA A 64 18.03 0.82 -13.87
CA ALA A 64 17.24 0.08 -12.90
C ALA A 64 16.27 -0.85 -13.64
N THR A 65 16.08 -2.07 -13.15
CA THR A 65 15.13 -3.02 -13.72
C THR A 65 14.02 -3.33 -12.73
N VAL A 66 12.78 -3.30 -13.19
CA VAL A 66 11.59 -3.63 -12.40
C VAL A 66 10.67 -4.52 -13.23
N LYS A 67 10.00 -5.48 -12.59
CA LYS A 67 9.03 -6.35 -13.27
C LYS A 67 7.66 -5.67 -13.32
N ILE A 68 6.96 -5.78 -14.45
CA ILE A 68 5.56 -5.39 -14.53
C ILE A 68 4.75 -6.15 -13.47
N GLY A 69 3.83 -5.46 -12.77
CA GLY A 69 3.11 -6.01 -11.62
C GLY A 69 3.84 -5.94 -10.28
N THR A 70 5.07 -5.41 -10.25
CA THR A 70 5.79 -5.04 -9.02
C THR A 70 6.04 -3.53 -8.96
N SER A 71 6.71 -3.04 -7.92
CA SER A 71 7.20 -1.67 -7.84
C SER A 71 8.72 -1.62 -7.68
N LEU A 72 9.31 -0.51 -8.10
CA LEU A 72 10.66 -0.11 -7.68
C LEU A 72 10.51 0.77 -6.44
N VAL A 73 10.92 0.28 -5.28
CA VAL A 73 10.82 0.98 -4.00
C VAL A 73 12.18 1.56 -3.63
N LEU A 74 12.20 2.82 -3.21
CA LEU A 74 13.42 3.52 -2.82
C LEU A 74 13.68 3.34 -1.32
N ALA A 75 14.85 2.80 -0.98
CA ALA A 75 15.36 2.70 0.39
C ALA A 75 15.92 4.06 0.84
N VAL A 76 15.02 5.00 1.14
CA VAL A 76 15.38 6.34 1.64
C VAL A 76 15.50 6.35 3.16
N PRO A 77 16.21 7.32 3.78
CA PRO A 77 16.25 7.46 5.23
C PRO A 77 14.85 7.65 5.84
N ASP A 78 14.63 7.04 7.01
CA ASP A 78 13.38 7.19 7.76
C ASP A 78 13.07 8.65 8.08
N GLY A 79 11.82 9.05 7.87
CA GLY A 79 11.35 10.42 8.09
C GLY A 79 11.58 11.36 6.91
N THR A 80 12.26 10.91 5.85
CA THR A 80 12.49 11.72 4.62
C THR A 80 11.54 11.35 3.48
N GLU A 81 10.66 10.37 3.65
CA GLU A 81 9.90 9.73 2.57
C GLU A 81 9.09 10.72 1.71
N ALA A 82 8.50 11.73 2.34
CA ALA A 82 7.68 12.75 1.69
C ALA A 82 8.51 13.85 0.99
N GLU A 83 9.82 13.90 1.22
CA GLU A 83 10.71 14.94 0.70
C GLU A 83 11.31 14.58 -0.66
N TRP A 84 11.18 13.31 -1.06
CA TRP A 84 11.65 12.83 -2.36
C TRP A 84 10.63 13.10 -3.46
N THR A 85 11.12 13.60 -4.58
CA THR A 85 10.31 13.81 -5.80
C THR A 85 10.94 13.08 -6.97
N GLY A 86 10.12 12.61 -7.90
CA GLY A 86 10.61 11.95 -9.10
C GLY A 86 9.69 12.16 -10.28
N SER A 87 10.19 11.79 -11.45
CA SER A 87 9.43 11.81 -12.69
C SER A 87 10.03 10.83 -13.70
N THR A 88 9.23 10.43 -14.66
CA THR A 88 9.67 9.70 -15.85
C THR A 88 9.38 10.55 -17.09
N THR A 89 10.14 10.31 -18.17
CA THR A 89 9.89 10.96 -19.46
C THR A 89 8.63 10.40 -20.12
N ASP A 90 8.36 9.12 -19.92
CA ASP A 90 7.18 8.41 -20.40
C ASP A 90 6.41 7.76 -19.23
N VAL A 91 5.33 8.41 -18.82
CA VAL A 91 4.42 7.95 -17.76
C VAL A 91 3.56 6.76 -18.19
N ALA A 92 3.45 6.47 -19.49
CA ALA A 92 2.77 5.26 -19.94
C ALA A 92 3.62 4.00 -19.68
N ILE A 93 4.93 4.15 -19.47
CA ILE A 93 5.84 3.06 -19.09
C ILE A 93 5.91 2.91 -17.58
N ALA A 94 6.13 3.99 -16.84
CA ALA A 94 6.14 3.99 -15.39
C ALA A 94 5.93 5.41 -14.83
N ASP A 95 5.30 5.55 -13.67
CA ASP A 95 5.11 6.84 -12.99
C ASP A 95 5.75 6.86 -11.59
N PHE A 96 6.09 8.04 -11.10
CA PHE A 96 6.63 8.22 -9.76
C PHE A 96 5.52 8.16 -8.71
N SER A 97 5.75 7.40 -7.65
CA SER A 97 4.90 7.33 -6.46
C SER A 97 5.57 8.09 -5.32
N PRO A 98 5.01 9.21 -4.85
CA PRO A 98 5.55 9.91 -3.69
C PRO A 98 5.39 9.06 -2.43
N GLY A 99 6.38 9.15 -1.55
CA GLY A 99 6.32 8.56 -0.22
C GLY A 99 5.59 9.45 0.77
N GLY A 100 5.61 9.04 2.03
CA GLY A 100 5.09 9.81 3.15
C GLY A 100 3.96 9.12 3.92
N PRO A 101 3.39 9.82 4.91
CA PRO A 101 2.33 9.27 5.74
C PRO A 101 1.02 9.16 4.95
N SER A 102 0.36 8.01 5.05
CA SER A 102 -0.98 7.76 4.50
C SER A 102 -1.68 6.67 5.32
N GLU A 103 -2.95 6.89 5.66
CA GLU A 103 -3.80 5.92 6.39
C GLU A 103 -3.14 5.29 7.64
N GLY A 104 -2.41 6.10 8.42
CA GLY A 104 -1.72 5.64 9.65
C GLY A 104 -0.43 4.84 9.41
N SER A 105 0.04 4.74 8.17
CA SER A 105 1.31 4.12 7.77
C SER A 105 2.23 5.12 7.09
N VAL A 106 3.51 4.78 6.94
CA VAL A 106 4.48 5.56 6.16
C VAL A 106 4.89 4.74 4.94
N PHE A 107 4.68 5.30 3.75
CA PHE A 107 5.03 4.67 2.49
C PHE A 107 6.37 5.20 1.99
N ARG A 108 7.20 4.31 1.43
CA ARG A 108 8.44 4.70 0.76
C ARG A 108 8.14 5.20 -0.65
N PRO A 109 8.87 6.21 -1.14
CA PRO A 109 8.74 6.66 -2.52
C PRO A 109 9.23 5.59 -3.51
N GLY A 110 8.82 5.69 -4.77
CA GLY A 110 9.17 4.68 -5.75
C GLY A 110 8.67 4.96 -7.17
N PHE A 111 8.75 3.95 -8.02
CA PHE A 111 8.22 3.98 -9.38
C PHE A 111 7.26 2.81 -9.61
N LEU A 112 6.10 3.13 -10.16
CA LEU A 112 5.00 2.22 -10.48
C LEU A 112 5.05 1.90 -11.99
N PRO A 113 5.33 0.65 -12.39
CA PRO A 113 5.31 0.24 -13.79
C PRO A 113 3.89 0.13 -14.35
N HIS A 114 3.71 0.59 -15.59
CA HIS A 114 2.45 0.54 -16.33
C HIS A 114 2.55 -0.29 -17.61
N ALA A 115 3.72 -0.32 -18.27
CA ALA A 115 3.96 -1.11 -19.47
C ALA A 115 5.42 -1.56 -19.56
N VAL A 116 5.67 -2.71 -20.21
CA VAL A 116 7.02 -3.17 -20.54
C VAL A 116 7.68 -2.18 -21.51
N GLY A 117 8.91 -1.76 -21.20
CA GLY A 117 9.60 -0.73 -21.96
C GLY A 117 10.76 -0.10 -21.18
N LYS A 118 11.35 0.96 -21.75
CA LYS A 118 12.38 1.76 -21.08
C LYS A 118 11.98 3.23 -21.06
N THR A 119 12.17 3.90 -19.94
CA THR A 119 11.91 5.33 -19.77
C THR A 119 13.05 5.99 -18.99
N ALA A 120 13.42 7.22 -19.34
CA ALA A 120 14.36 7.98 -18.53
C ALA A 120 13.65 8.51 -17.29
N ALA A 121 14.28 8.40 -16.13
CA ALA A 121 13.74 8.78 -14.84
C ALA A 121 14.65 9.76 -14.10
N THR A 122 14.04 10.59 -13.27
CA THR A 122 14.74 11.49 -12.36
C THR A 122 14.21 11.30 -10.95
N LEU A 123 15.11 11.48 -9.98
CA LEU A 123 14.81 11.44 -8.56
C LEU A 123 15.56 12.59 -7.89
N THR A 124 14.88 13.42 -7.12
CA THR A 124 15.48 14.54 -6.39
C THR A 124 15.26 14.35 -4.89
N GLY A 125 16.37 14.36 -4.14
CA GLY A 125 16.37 14.23 -2.69
C GLY A 125 16.17 15.56 -1.96
N PRO A 126 16.07 15.51 -0.62
CA PRO A 126 15.86 16.70 0.22
C PRO A 126 17.02 17.70 0.21
N ASP A 127 18.22 17.24 -0.17
CA ASP A 127 19.40 18.07 -0.39
C ASP A 127 19.37 18.83 -1.72
N GLY A 128 18.35 18.61 -2.55
CA GLY A 128 18.23 19.16 -3.89
C GLY A 128 19.08 18.44 -4.94
N LYS A 129 19.78 17.35 -4.60
CA LYS A 129 20.54 16.57 -5.57
C LYS A 129 19.57 15.82 -6.48
N THR A 130 19.67 16.06 -7.79
CA THR A 130 18.95 15.28 -8.81
C THR A 130 19.81 14.13 -9.33
N ILE A 131 19.27 12.93 -9.23
CA ILE A 131 19.77 11.67 -9.78
C ILE A 131 19.03 11.39 -11.09
N ARG A 132 19.76 10.89 -12.10
CA ARG A 132 19.19 10.53 -13.41
C ARG A 132 19.56 9.10 -13.74
N PHE A 133 18.58 8.33 -14.21
CA PHE A 133 18.75 6.90 -14.48
C PHE A 133 17.78 6.42 -15.57
N THR A 134 18.02 5.24 -16.13
CA THR A 134 17.06 4.59 -17.03
C THR A 134 16.26 3.56 -16.24
N LEU A 135 14.93 3.63 -16.31
CA LEU A 135 14.06 2.60 -15.76
C LEU A 135 13.64 1.63 -16.87
N SER A 136 13.99 0.36 -16.71
CA SER A 136 13.61 -0.75 -17.59
C SER A 136 12.52 -1.58 -16.93
N VAL A 137 11.33 -1.59 -17.52
CA VAL A 137 10.21 -2.44 -17.11
C VAL A 137 10.23 -3.71 -17.96
N VAL A 138 10.30 -4.87 -17.30
CA VAL A 138 10.37 -6.19 -17.95
C VAL A 138 9.19 -7.07 -17.58
N ALA A 139 8.99 -8.17 -18.32
CA ALA A 139 7.99 -9.19 -17.98
C ALA A 139 8.30 -9.87 -16.62
N PRO A 140 7.30 -10.47 -15.96
CA PRO A 140 7.47 -11.13 -14.66
C PRO A 140 8.45 -12.29 -14.67
#